data_AF-A0A2V6F981-F1
#
_entry.id   AF-A0A2V6F981-F1
#
_cell.length_a   1.000
_cell.length_b   1.000
_cell.length_c   1.000
_cell.angle_alpha   90.00
_cell.angle_beta   90.00
_cell.angle_gamma   90.00
#
_symmetry.space_group_name_H-M   'P 1'
#
loop_
_entity.id
_entity.type
_entity.pdbx_description
1 polymer ?
#
loop_
_entity_poly.entity_id
_entity_poly.type
_entity_poly.pdbx_seq_one_letter_code
_entity_poly.pdbx_strand_id
1 'polypeptide(L)'
;MEVDLGIYGLAALQKVAYKFTDRCFIHLKHRDNRIVEVRFRSKGSQLSLDSIAGEFCNEILDQRLREIVGRESEPVRNLILAHALSRVGLANSGHPQNSDSGSK
;
A
#
# COMPACT_ATOMS: atom_id res chain seq x y z
N MET A 1 -6.47 2.49 22.95
CA MET A 1 -5.18 1.85 22.58
C MET A 1 -4.20 2.92 22.16
N GLU A 2 -2.91 2.74 22.40
CA GLU A 2 -1.87 3.68 21.95
C GLU A 2 -0.96 2.98 20.92
N VAL A 3 -0.57 3.69 19.87
CA VAL A 3 0.21 3.17 18.75
C VAL A 3 1.43 4.07 18.55
N ASP A 4 2.62 3.46 18.51
CA ASP A 4 3.88 4.15 18.20
C ASP A 4 4.11 4.19 16.68
N LEU A 5 4.09 5.41 16.13
CA LEU A 5 4.35 5.69 14.72
C LEU A 5 5.79 5.37 14.29
N GLY A 6 6.75 5.31 15.23
CA GLY A 6 8.11 4.84 14.95
C GLY A 6 8.18 3.36 14.60
N ILE A 7 7.24 2.55 15.12
CA ILE A 7 7.17 1.11 14.84
C ILE A 7 6.35 0.87 13.57
N TYR A 8 5.14 1.43 13.54
CA TYR A 8 4.14 1.07 12.53
C TYR A 8 4.02 2.07 11.38
N GLY A 9 4.39 3.33 11.59
CA GLY A 9 4.19 4.39 10.62
C GLY A 9 2.73 4.85 10.51
N LEU A 10 2.56 6.12 10.14
CA LEU A 10 1.23 6.74 10.03
C LEU A 10 0.39 6.12 8.90
N ALA A 11 1.03 5.80 7.77
CA ALA A 11 0.33 5.25 6.60
C ALA A 11 -0.31 3.88 6.91
N ALA A 12 0.41 2.99 7.60
CA ALA A 12 -0.13 1.69 7.98
C ALA A 12 -1.31 1.86 8.95
N LEU A 13 -1.16 2.68 9.99
CA LEU A 13 -2.23 2.98 10.94
C LEU A 13 -3.49 3.52 10.25
N GLN A 14 -3.35 4.46 9.32
CA GLN A 14 -4.48 5.06 8.61
C GLN A 14 -5.20 4.06 7.70
N LYS A 15 -4.47 3.20 6.99
CA LYS A 15 -5.07 2.16 6.14
C LYS A 15 -5.87 1.16 6.98
N VAL A 16 -5.33 0.74 8.12
CA VAL A 16 -6.02 -0.19 9.01
C VAL A 16 -7.20 0.47 9.70
N ALA A 17 -7.07 1.73 10.13
CA ALA A 17 -8.20 2.53 10.62
C ALA A 17 -9.34 2.55 9.60
N TYR A 18 -9.04 2.84 8.33
CA TYR A 18 -10.04 2.83 7.26
C TYR A 18 -10.69 1.44 7.08
N LYS A 19 -9.88 0.37 7.05
CA LYS A 19 -10.34 -1.02 6.89
C LYS A 19 -11.38 -1.44 7.93
N PHE A 20 -11.28 -0.93 9.16
CA PHE A 20 -12.19 -1.29 10.26
C PHE A 20 -13.38 -0.34 10.43
N THR A 21 -13.50 0.70 9.60
CA THR A 21 -14.60 1.68 9.70
C THR A 21 -15.97 1.10 9.36
N ASP A 22 -16.05 -0.04 8.68
CA ASP A 22 -17.30 -0.77 8.43
C ASP A 22 -17.84 -1.41 9.72
N ARG A 23 -16.94 -1.98 10.55
CA ARG A 23 -17.25 -2.71 11.79
C ARG A 23 -17.46 -1.81 13.00
N CYS A 24 -16.70 -0.73 13.13
CA CYS A 24 -16.77 0.17 14.29
C CYS A 24 -16.46 1.61 13.90
N PHE A 25 -16.75 2.55 14.79
CA PHE A 25 -16.22 3.91 14.66
C PHE A 25 -14.80 3.95 15.21
N ILE A 26 -13.88 4.53 14.45
CA ILE A 26 -12.49 4.73 14.84
C ILE A 26 -12.18 6.21 14.88
N HIS A 27 -11.56 6.65 15.97
CA HIS A 27 -11.02 8.00 16.09
C HIS A 27 -9.54 7.92 16.42
N LEU A 28 -8.73 8.61 15.61
CA LEU A 28 -7.30 8.74 15.76
C LEU A 28 -6.97 10.12 16.31
N LYS A 29 -6.18 10.19 17.38
CA LYS A 29 -5.73 11.45 17.97
C LYS A 29 -4.26 11.34 18.33
N HIS A 30 -3.43 12.28 17.86
CA HIS A 30 -2.05 12.39 18.35
C HIS A 30 -2.05 12.74 19.84
N ARG A 31 -1.30 11.96 20.62
CA ARG A 31 -0.93 12.30 22.00
C ARG A 31 0.31 13.18 22.00
N ASP A 32 1.26 12.82 21.14
CA ASP A 32 2.49 13.55 20.85
C ASP A 32 2.94 13.24 19.40
N ASN A 33 4.20 13.54 19.06
CA ASN A 33 4.77 13.35 17.73
C ASN A 33 4.98 11.88 17.32
N ARG A 34 4.97 10.95 18.26
CA ARG A 34 5.17 9.51 18.02
C ARG A 34 3.96 8.67 18.39
N ILE A 35 3.20 9.07 19.38
CA ILE A 35 2.10 8.27 19.90
C ILE A 35 0.76 8.76 19.36
N VAL A 36 0.00 7.84 18.76
CA VAL A 36 -1.39 8.04 18.38
C VAL A 36 -2.30 7.22 19.28
N GLU A 37 -3.25 7.89 19.92
CA GLU A 37 -4.37 7.26 20.60
C GLU A 37 -5.42 6.82 19.57
N VAL A 38 -5.77 5.54 19.62
CA VAL A 38 -6.85 4.92 18.84
C VAL A 38 -8.02 4.61 19.77
N ARG A 39 -9.17 5.20 19.46
CA ARG A 39 -10.42 4.96 20.18
C ARG A 39 -11.41 4.24 19.28
N PHE A 40 -11.99 3.17 19.82
CA PHE A 40 -13.02 2.37 19.16
C PHE A 40 -14.37 2.64 19.82
N ARG A 41 -15.42 2.77 19.01
CA ARG A 41 -16.79 2.81 19.50
C ARG A 41 -17.64 1.88 18.65
N SER A 42 -18.40 1.01 19.31
CA SER A 42 -19.24 0.05 18.61
C SER A 42 -20.35 0.77 17.83
N LYS A 43 -20.75 0.18 16.70
CA LYS A 43 -21.92 0.59 15.92
C LYS A 43 -23.23 -0.07 16.38
N GLY A 44 -23.14 -1.08 17.24
CA GLY A 44 -24.28 -1.85 17.74
C GLY A 44 -23.92 -2.73 18.94
N SER A 45 -24.84 -3.56 19.43
CA SER A 45 -24.69 -4.26 20.71
C SER A 45 -23.89 -5.56 20.67
N GLN A 46 -23.45 -6.03 19.49
CA GLN A 46 -22.90 -7.40 19.34
C GLN A 46 -21.38 -7.49 19.12
N LEU A 47 -20.66 -6.36 19.10
CA LEU A 47 -19.21 -6.35 18.84
C LEU A 47 -18.40 -6.20 20.13
N SER A 48 -17.51 -7.17 20.39
CA SER A 48 -16.49 -7.07 21.43
C SER A 48 -15.40 -6.10 21.00
N LEU A 49 -15.33 -4.94 21.64
CA LEU A 49 -14.30 -3.93 21.35
C LEU A 49 -12.89 -4.43 21.65
N ASP A 50 -12.72 -5.35 22.60
CA ASP A 50 -11.42 -5.94 22.92
C ASP A 50 -10.94 -6.88 21.80
N SER A 51 -11.85 -7.67 21.22
CA SER A 51 -11.53 -8.49 20.03
C SER A 51 -11.15 -7.61 18.85
N ILE A 52 -11.90 -6.53 18.60
CA ILE A 52 -11.58 -5.57 17.54
C ILE A 52 -10.19 -4.98 17.78
N ALA A 53 -9.87 -4.55 19.00
CA ALA A 53 -8.58 -3.95 19.30
C ALA A 53 -7.42 -4.94 19.06
N GLY A 54 -7.59 -6.22 19.44
CA GLY A 54 -6.60 -7.27 19.15
C GLY A 54 -6.41 -7.52 17.66
N GLU A 55 -7.49 -7.67 16.91
CA GLU A 55 -7.44 -7.84 15.45
C GLU A 55 -6.82 -6.61 14.76
N PHE A 56 -7.13 -5.41 15.25
CA PHE A 56 -6.59 -4.16 14.75
C PHE A 56 -5.06 -4.08 14.93
N CYS A 57 -4.54 -4.51 16.09
CA CYS A 57 -3.09 -4.60 16.32
C CYS A 57 -2.40 -5.51 15.31
N ASN A 58 -2.93 -6.72 15.11
CA ASN A 58 -2.37 -7.68 14.17
C ASN A 58 -2.40 -7.13 12.74
N GLU A 59 -3.49 -6.48 12.35
CA GLU A 59 -3.61 -5.91 11.02
C GLU A 59 -2.62 -4.75 10.80
N ILE A 60 -2.35 -3.89 11.80
CA ILE A 60 -1.34 -2.84 11.66
C ILE A 60 0.05 -3.46 11.43
N LEU A 61 0.39 -4.51 12.17
CA LEU A 61 1.66 -5.22 12.03
C LEU A 61 1.80 -5.81 10.61
N ASP A 62 0.75 -6.48 10.13
CA ASP A 62 0.69 -7.01 8.78
C ASP A 62 0.82 -5.93 7.71
N GLN A 63 0.09 -4.82 7.87
CA GLN A 63 0.13 -3.70 6.94
C GLN A 63 1.51 -3.05 6.90
N ARG A 64 2.18 -2.93 8.06
CA ARG A 64 3.56 -2.43 8.13
C ARG A 64 4.53 -3.38 7.44
N LEU A 65 4.42 -4.68 7.65
CA LEU A 65 5.26 -5.66 6.99
C LEU A 65 5.10 -5.61 5.46
N ARG A 66 3.86 -5.52 4.96
CA ARG A 66 3.59 -5.35 3.51
C ARG A 66 4.25 -4.09 2.95
N GLU A 67 4.25 -2.99 3.68
CA GLU A 67 4.93 -1.76 3.26
C GLU A 67 6.45 -1.90 3.21
N ILE A 68 7.04 -2.63 4.16
CA ILE A 68 8.47 -2.93 4.17
C ILE A 68 8.82 -3.79 2.95
N VAL A 69 8.15 -4.92 2.76
CA VAL A 69 8.37 -5.82 1.63
C VAL A 69 8.12 -5.12 0.29
N GLY A 70 7.08 -4.28 0.21
CA GLY A 70 6.74 -3.52 -0.99
C GLY A 70 7.85 -2.54 -1.41
N ARG A 71 8.50 -1.90 -0.43
CA ARG A 71 9.65 -1.00 -0.62
C ARG A 71 10.92 -1.77 -0.96
N GLU A 72 11.21 -2.85 -0.24
CA GLU A 72 12.40 -3.68 -0.48
C GLU A 72 12.37 -4.36 -1.86
N SER A 73 11.19 -4.75 -2.32
CA SER A 73 11.00 -5.39 -3.63
C SER A 73 10.90 -4.39 -4.80
N GLU A 74 10.77 -3.10 -4.54
CA GLU A 74 10.55 -2.07 -5.57
C GLU A 74 11.67 -2.02 -6.63
N PRO A 75 12.97 -2.03 -6.28
CA PRO A 75 14.03 -1.95 -7.29
C PRO A 75 14.01 -3.14 -8.25
N VAL A 76 13.82 -4.36 -7.74
CA VAL A 76 13.76 -5.59 -8.55
C VAL A 76 12.51 -5.58 -9.44
N ARG A 77 11.35 -5.18 -8.90
CA ARG A 77 10.11 -5.06 -9.66
C ARG A 77 10.25 -4.04 -10.80
N ASN A 78 10.89 -2.91 -10.53
CA ASN A 78 11.12 -1.87 -11.53
C ASN A 78 12.07 -2.35 -12.64
N LEU A 79 13.13 -3.11 -12.30
CA LEU A 79 14.03 -3.69 -13.29
C LEU A 79 13.31 -4.72 -14.19
N ILE A 80 12.50 -5.60 -13.59
CA ILE A 80 11.68 -6.57 -14.33
C ILE A 80 10.73 -5.84 -15.28
N LEU A 81 10.06 -4.79 -14.80
CA LEU A 81 9.15 -3.99 -15.62
C LEU A 81 9.89 -3.28 -16.77
N ALA A 82 11.05 -2.68 -16.50
CA ALA A 82 11.86 -2.03 -17.52
C ALA A 82 12.33 -3.02 -18.60
N HIS A 83 12.76 -4.22 -18.20
CA HIS A 83 13.16 -5.28 -19.12
C HIS A 83 11.99 -5.80 -19.97
N ALA A 84 10.81 -5.97 -19.38
CA ALA A 84 9.61 -6.38 -20.11
C ALA A 84 9.20 -5.33 -21.15
N LEU A 85 9.20 -4.05 -20.76
CA LEU A 85 8.82 -2.94 -21.65
C LEU A 85 9.85 -2.68 -22.76
N SER A 86 11.15 -2.88 -22.51
CA SER A 86 12.18 -2.71 -23.55
C SER A 86 11.99 -3.66 -24.74
N ARG A 87 11.37 -4.82 -24.51
CA ARG A 87 11.08 -5.82 -25.55
C ARG A 87 9.81 -5.52 -26.33
N VAL A 88 8.86 -4.80 -25.73
CA VAL A 88 7.63 -4.36 -26.40
C VAL A 88 7.88 -3.11 -27.25
N GLY A 89 8.78 -2.22 -26.82
CA GLY A 89 9.10 -0.96 -27.52
C GLY A 89 9.93 -1.09 -28.80
N LEU A 90 10.48 -2.27 -29.13
CA LEU A 90 11.25 -2.50 -30.36
C LEU A 90 10.49 -3.27 -31.46
N ALA A 91 9.27 -3.75 -31.17
CA ALA A 91 8.48 -4.49 -32.14
C ALA A 91 7.73 -3.59 -33.16
N ASN A 92 7.84 -2.26 -33.05
CA ASN A 92 7.11 -1.32 -33.92
C ASN A 92 8.00 -0.28 -34.64
N SER A 93 9.31 -0.52 -34.73
CA SER A 93 10.28 0.38 -35.39
C SER A 93 11.14 -0.37 -36.42
N GLY A 94 10.50 -1.27 -37.16
CA GLY A 94 11.10 -2.03 -38.26
C GLY A 94 10.34 -1.87 -39.58
N HIS A 95 10.40 -0.68 -40.19
CA HIS A 95 10.26 -0.60 -41.65
C HIS A 95 11.22 0.46 -42.22
N PRO A 96 12.35 0.01 -42.79
CA PRO A 96 13.03 0.77 -43.82
C PRO A 96 13.18 -0.10 -45.08
N GLN A 97 12.52 0.30 -46.18
CA GLN A 97 13.02 0.10 -47.53
C GLN A 97 12.57 1.31 -48.37
N ASN A 98 13.51 2.24 -48.60
CA ASN A 98 13.44 3.17 -49.72
C ASN A 98 14.64 2.86 -50.63
N SER A 99 14.38 2.44 -51.87
CA SER A 99 15.28 2.66 -53.02
C SER A 99 14.49 2.40 -54.31
N ASP A 100 13.91 3.49 -54.82
CA ASP A 100 14.14 4.04 -56.16
C ASP A 100 14.59 3.10 -57.29
N SER A 101 13.83 3.06 -58.40
CA SER A 101 14.30 3.34 -59.77
C SER A 101 13.39 2.71 -60.85
N GLY A 102 13.10 3.48 -61.90
CA GLY A 102 12.83 2.90 -63.23
C GLY A 102 11.63 3.43 -64.01
N SER A 103 11.75 4.67 -64.48
CA SER A 103 11.52 5.10 -65.86
C SER A 103 10.22 4.76 -66.62
N LYS A 104 9.61 5.86 -67.10
CA LYS A 104 8.94 6.08 -68.40
C LYS A 104 7.63 5.36 -68.70
#